data_AF-A0A182GS21-F1
#
_entry.id   AF-A0A182GS21-F1
#
_cell.length_a   1.000
_cell.length_b   1.000
_cell.length_c   1.000
_cell.angle_alpha   90.00
_cell.angle_beta   90.00
_cell.angle_gamma   90.00
#
_symmetry.space_group_name_H-M   'P 1'
#
loop_
_entity.id
_entity.type
_entity.pdbx_description
1 polymer ?
#
loop_
_entity_poly.entity_id
_entity_poly.type
_entity_poly.pdbx_seq_one_letter_code
_entity_poly.pdbx_strand_id
1 'polypeptide(L)' 'MKSYAIFRDCFAVAWREFGITDDMIRAMLTEIIKNINRRKRNRQYKNRIQKKKRLQNSFEITNP' A
#
# COMPACT_ATOMS: atom_id res chain seq x y z
N MET A 1 1.59 1.11 15.63
CA MET A 1 1.97 -0.26 15.20
C MET A 1 1.41 -1.38 16.11
N LYS A 2 0.37 -1.15 16.93
CA LYS A 2 -0.17 -2.19 17.83
C LYS A 2 -0.68 -3.44 17.08
N SER A 3 -1.20 -3.26 15.86
CA SER A 3 -1.69 -4.34 15.01
C SER A 3 -0.62 -5.31 14.48
N TYR A 4 0.67 -4.98 14.64
CA TYR A 4 1.79 -5.80 14.16
C TYR A 4 2.68 -6.29 15.32
N ALA A 5 2.17 -6.26 16.55
CA ALA A 5 2.94 -6.64 17.74
C ALA A 5 3.51 -8.06 17.61
N ILE A 6 2.67 -9.05 17.26
CA ILE A 6 3.10 -10.45 17.10
C ILE A 6 4.23 -10.56 16.06
N PHE A 7 4.06 -9.95 14.88
CA PHE A 7 5.09 -9.97 13.84
C PHE A 7 6.39 -9.33 14.33
N ARG A 8 6.31 -8.15 14.95
CA ARG A 8 7.47 -7.42 15.47
C ARG A 8 8.21 -8.26 16.51
N ASP A 9 7.47 -8.89 17.43
CA ASP A 9 8.04 -9.65 18.53
C ASP A 9 8.73 -10.93 18.01
N CYS A 10 8.08 -11.67 17.11
CA CYS A 10 8.70 -12.83 16.46
C CYS A 10 9.94 -12.45 15.64
N PHE A 11 9.87 -11.36 14.88
CA PHE A 11 10.98 -10.90 14.04
C PHE A 11 12.16 -10.41 14.90
N ALA A 12 11.88 -9.65 15.96
CA ALA A 12 12.91 -9.18 16.88
C ALA A 12 13.59 -10.34 17.62
N VAL A 13 12.87 -11.40 17.96
CA VAL A 13 13.46 -12.60 18.57
C VAL A 13 14.35 -13.32 17.57
N ALA A 14 13.84 -13.61 16.37
CA ALA A 14 14.55 -14.43 15.40
C ALA A 14 15.77 -13.73 14.76
N TRP A 15 15.80 -12.39 14.75
CA TRP A 15 16.92 -11.62 14.20
C TRP A 15 17.76 -10.88 15.25
N ARG A 16 17.58 -11.21 16.53
CA ARG A 16 18.33 -10.58 17.63
C ARG A 16 19.84 -10.74 17.47
N GLU A 17 20.28 -11.94 17.10
CA GLU A 17 21.71 -12.28 16.94
C GLU A 17 22.37 -11.54 15.77
N PHE A 18 21.57 -11.09 14.81
CA PHE A 18 22.02 -10.31 13.64
C PHE A 18 22.03 -8.80 13.90
N GLY A 19 21.80 -8.37 15.14
CA GLY A 19 21.83 -6.96 15.53
C GLY A 19 20.64 -6.13 15.01
N ILE A 20 19.54 -6.77 14.60
CA ILE A 20 18.35 -6.05 14.18
C ILE A 20 17.66 -5.42 15.40
N THR A 21 17.48 -4.10 15.35
CA THR A 21 16.81 -3.34 16.40
C THR A 21 15.32 -3.14 16.13
N ASP A 22 14.54 -2.86 17.17
CA ASP A 22 13.10 -2.60 17.06
C ASP A 22 12.82 -1.39 16.14
N ASP A 23 13.70 -0.39 16.12
CA ASP A 23 13.55 0.79 15.26
C ASP A 23 13.77 0.47 13.78
N MET A 24 14.68 -0.46 13.46
CA MET A 24 14.84 -0.97 12.09
C MET A 24 13.57 -1.70 11.63
N ILE A 25 12.99 -2.54 12.50
CA ILE A 25 11.75 -3.26 12.20
C ILE A 25 10.60 -2.28 11.97
N ARG A 26 10.50 -1.24 12.81
CA ARG A 26 9.53 -0.15 12.65
C ARG A 26 9.70 0.59 11.33
N ALA A 27 10.93 0.93 10.96
CA ALA A 27 11.22 1.62 9.71
C ALA A 27 10.81 0.76 8.49
N MET A 28 11.18 -0.53 8.49
CA MET A 28 10.80 -1.48 7.45
C MET A 28 9.28 -1.62 7.31
N LEU A 29 8.56 -1.83 8.41
CA LEU A 29 7.10 -1.94 8.42
C LEU A 29 6.43 -0.67 7.90
N THR A 30 6.93 0.49 8.32
CA THR A 30 6.42 1.79 7.86
C THR A 30 6.54 1.93 6.35
N GLU A 31 7.68 1.54 5.79
CA GLU A 31 7.94 1.61 4.36
C GLU A 31 7.05 0.64 3.56
N ILE A 32 6.87 -0.58 4.07
CA ILE A 32 5.96 -1.57 3.48
C ILE A 32 4.51 -1.03 3.45
N ILE A 33 4.03 -0.48 4.57
CA ILE A 33 2.68 0.10 4.67
C ILE A 33 2.51 1.28 3.72
N LYS A 34 3.51 2.17 3.64
CA LYS A 34 3.52 3.28 2.67
C LYS A 34 3.38 2.77 1.24
N ASN A 35 4.13 1.73 0.88
CA ASN A 35 4.09 1.14 -0.46
C ASN A 35 2.76 0.46 -0.78
N ILE A 36 2.16 -0.27 0.16
CA ILE A 36 0.82 -0.85 0.02
C ILE A 36 -0.22 0.26 -0.23
N ASN A 37 -0.19 1.31 0.59
CA ASN A 37 -1.12 2.42 0.47
C ASN A 37 -0.92 3.20 -0.84
N ARG A 38 0.33 3.39 -1.27
CA ARG A 38 0.66 3.99 -2.58
C ARG A 38 0.04 3.20 -3.72
N ARG A 39 0.21 1.87 -3.73
CA ARG A 39 -0.40 0.99 -4.74
C ARG A 39 -1.92 1.10 -4.76
N LYS A 40 -2.56 1.10 -3.58
CA LYS A 40 -4.02 1.26 -3.44
C LYS A 40 -4.50 2.59 -4.04
N ARG A 41 -3.83 3.71 -3.71
CA ARG A 41 -4.15 5.04 -4.26
C ARG A 41 -3.98 5.08 -5.77
N ASN A 42 -2.88 4.53 -6.30
CA ASN A 42 -2.63 4.49 -7.74
C ASN A 42 -3.70 3.68 -8.48
N ARG A 43 -4.13 2.55 -7.92
CA ARG A 43 -5.23 1.74 -8.48
C ARG A 43 -6.54 2.53 -8.51
N GLN A 44 -6.89 3.20 -7.40
CA GLN A 44 -8.09 4.04 -7.34
C GLN A 44 -8.05 5.17 -8.37
N TYR A 45 -6.91 5.86 -8.50
CA TYR A 45 -6.70 6.91 -9.48
C TYR A 45 -6.88 6.40 -10.92
N LYS A 46 -6.23 5.29 -11.28
CA LYS A 46 -6.37 4.66 -12.60
C LYS A 46 -7.83 4.26 -12.89
N ASN A 47 -8.51 3.67 -11.91
CA ASN A 47 -9.93 3.29 -12.06
C ASN A 47 -10.83 4.52 -12.29
N ARG A 48 -10.57 5.64 -11.59
CA ARG A 48 -11.31 6.90 -11.79
C ARG A 48 -11.12 7.45 -13.20
N ILE A 49 -9.88 7.47 -13.70
CA ILE A 49 -9.59 7.89 -15.08
C ILE A 49 -10.31 6.99 -16.08
N GLN A 50 -10.23 5.67 -15.90
CA GLN A 50 -10.84 4.73 -16.84
C GLN A 50 -12.37 4.84 -16.84
N LYS A 51 -12.98 5.06 -15.67
CA LYS A 51 -14.42 5.37 -15.57
C LYS A 51 -14.77 6.66 -16.30
N LYS A 52 -13.99 7.73 -16.13
CA LYS A 52 -14.21 9.01 -16.83
C LYS A 52 -14.13 8.84 -18.35
N LYS A 53 -13.12 8.11 -18.85
CA LYS A 53 -12.99 7.81 -20.29
C LYS A 53 -14.18 7.02 -20.83
N ARG A 54 -14.63 5.99 -20.12
CA ARG A 54 -15.82 5.21 -20.52
C ARG A 54 -17.08 6.07 -20.60
N LEU A 55 -17.28 6.95 -19.62
CA LEU A 55 -18.41 7.88 -19.62
C LEU A 55 -18.33 8.86 -20.79
N GLN A 56 -17.17 9.47 -21.03
CA GLN A 56 -16.97 10.39 -22.15
C GLN A 56 -17.25 9.72 -23.49
N ASN A 57 -16.69 8.52 -23.73
CA ASN A 57 -16.95 7.77 -24.95
C ASN A 57 -18.43 7.35 -25.08
N SER A 58 -19.14 7.08 -23.98
CA SER A 58 -20.57 6.76 -24.05
C SER A 58 -21.43 7.97 -24.41
N PHE A 59 -21.03 9.19 -24.01
CA PHE A 59 -21.75 10.42 -24.40
C PHE A 59 -21.55 10.75 -25.88
N GLU A 60 -20.35 10.52 -26.43
CA GLU A 60 -20.04 10.75 -27.86
C GLU A 60 -20.78 9.77 -28.80
N ILE A 61 -21.16 8.58 -28.33
CA ILE A 61 -21.92 7.59 -29.14
C ILE A 61 -23.44 7.90 -29.15
N THR A 62 -23.96 8.53 -28.09
CA THR A 62 -25.40 8.80 -27.94
C THR A 62 -25.87 10.14 -28.50
N ASN A 63 -24.95 11.01 -28.93
CA ASN A 63 -25.23 12.25 -29.64
C ASN A 63 -24.32 12.33 -30.89
N PRO A 64 -24.75 11.77 -32.03
CA PRO A 64 -24.03 11.94 -33.29
C PRO A 64 -24.09 13.38 -33.83
#